data_AF-A0A2S0KHH0-F1
#
_entry.id   AF-A0A2S0KHH0-F1
#
_cell.length_a   1.000
_cell.length_b   1.000
_cell.length_c   1.000
_cell.angle_alpha   90.00
_cell.angle_beta   90.00
_cell.angle_gamma   90.00
#
_symmetry.space_group_name_H-M   'P 1'
#
loop_
_entity.id
_entity.type
_entity.pdbx_description
1 polymer ?
#
loop_
_entity_poly.entity_id
_entity_poly.type
_entity_poly.pdbx_seq_one_letter_code
_entity_poly.pdbx_strand_id
1 'polypeptide(L)'
;MNDDDFVGCETWDEMITWLGDSLSDIPAGVTIDFGPKDLHIDDDQLDDDFDEDPIEALCAQLVVLKHGRYLVRRSHVVMEATSFVDHDASGATPNLWFDDDPTGDCTAGSIYVDDPHLAAEICVTWLRAESGHATPTEFGFDISEATHLPGLPGSGAGWSLDDFLRRLGH
;
A
#
# COMPACT_ATOMS: atom_id res chain seq x y z
N MET A 1 -21.53 6.96 8.07
CA MET A 1 -20.06 7.06 8.20
C MET A 1 -19.74 8.37 7.52
N ASN A 2 -19.24 9.37 8.25
CA ASN A 2 -19.04 10.73 7.71
C ASN A 2 -17.70 10.78 6.97
N ASP A 3 -17.70 11.45 5.82
CA ASP A 3 -16.57 11.67 4.90
C ASP A 3 -15.44 12.60 5.43
N ASP A 4 -15.22 12.67 6.74
CA ASP A 4 -14.38 13.73 7.35
C ASP A 4 -13.13 13.25 8.14
N ASP A 5 -12.80 11.96 8.19
CA ASP A 5 -11.65 11.48 8.98
C ASP A 5 -10.44 11.05 8.13
N PHE A 6 -10.13 11.79 7.05
CA PHE A 6 -8.76 11.81 6.54
C PHE A 6 -7.94 12.79 7.39
N VAL A 7 -7.19 12.27 8.35
CA VAL A 7 -6.13 13.05 8.99
C VAL A 7 -4.92 13.00 8.08
N GLY A 8 -4.88 13.99 7.19
CA GLY A 8 -3.79 14.17 6.26
C GLY A 8 -2.57 14.73 6.97
N CYS A 9 -1.42 14.07 6.78
CA CYS A 9 -0.14 14.72 7.04
C CYS A 9 -0.09 16.05 6.25
N GLU A 10 0.37 17.13 6.85
CA GLU A 10 0.46 18.42 6.16
C GLU A 10 1.70 18.47 5.26
N THR A 11 2.70 17.65 5.57
CA THR A 11 3.97 17.56 4.85
C THR A 11 4.32 16.14 4.44
N TRP A 12 5.13 16.03 3.38
CA TRP A 12 5.66 14.74 2.91
C TRP A 12 6.53 14.04 3.97
N ASP A 13 7.32 14.81 4.73
CA ASP A 13 8.22 14.25 5.75
C ASP A 13 7.43 13.70 6.95
N GLU A 14 6.32 14.34 7.33
CA GLU A 14 5.38 13.82 8.31
C GLU A 14 4.76 12.49 7.84
N MET A 15 4.36 12.41 6.56
CA MET A 15 3.80 11.18 5.98
C MET A 15 4.80 10.02 5.98
N ILE A 16 6.06 10.28 5.61
CA ILE A 16 7.13 9.27 5.67
C ILE A 16 7.35 8.79 7.10
N THR A 17 7.49 9.74 8.04
CA THR A 17 7.76 9.43 9.45
C THR A 17 6.64 8.58 10.04
N TRP A 18 5.42 9.05 9.87
CA TRP A 18 4.22 8.40 10.38
C TRP A 18 4.02 7.00 9.81
N LEU A 19 4.16 6.84 8.49
CA LEU A 19 4.00 5.55 7.85
C LEU A 19 5.08 4.58 8.32
N GLY A 20 6.35 5.01 8.32
CA GLY A 20 7.48 4.19 8.79
C GLY A 20 7.34 3.75 10.25
N ASP A 21 6.92 4.65 11.15
CA ASP A 21 6.67 4.34 12.56
C ASP A 21 5.51 3.36 12.75
N SER A 22 4.53 3.37 11.83
CA SER A 22 3.34 2.53 11.94
C SER A 22 3.56 1.12 11.41
N LEU A 23 4.35 0.97 10.34
CA LEU A 23 4.52 -0.28 9.59
C LEU A 23 4.99 -1.48 10.44
N SER A 24 5.83 -1.25 11.45
CA SER A 24 6.35 -2.34 12.29
C SER A 24 5.29 -3.03 13.15
N ASP A 25 4.16 -2.36 13.39
CA ASP A 25 3.06 -2.87 14.19
C ASP A 25 1.98 -3.55 13.34
N ILE A 26 2.07 -3.46 12.01
CA ILE A 26 1.08 -4.00 11.09
C ILE A 26 1.36 -5.50 10.83
N PRO A 27 0.35 -6.38 10.89
CA PRO A 27 0.55 -7.80 10.61
C PRO A 27 0.86 -8.06 9.12
N ALA A 28 1.58 -9.15 8.87
CA ALA A 28 1.77 -9.63 7.51
C ALA A 28 0.44 -10.01 6.85
N GLY A 29 0.29 -9.70 5.57
CA GLY A 29 -0.95 -9.88 4.81
C GLY A 29 -1.82 -8.64 4.73
N VAL A 30 -1.39 -7.52 5.28
CA VAL A 30 -2.01 -6.21 5.04
C VAL A 30 -1.39 -5.58 3.81
N THR A 31 -2.24 -5.05 2.94
CA THR A 31 -1.89 -4.22 1.79
C THR A 31 -2.36 -2.80 2.05
N ILE A 32 -1.50 -1.83 1.78
CA ILE A 32 -1.78 -0.40 1.86
C ILE A 32 -1.60 0.18 0.47
N ASP A 33 -2.68 0.66 -0.12
CA ASP A 33 -2.70 1.32 -1.41
C ASP A 33 -2.68 2.83 -1.21
N PHE A 34 -1.81 3.50 -1.96
CA PHE A 34 -1.61 4.94 -1.92
C PHE A 34 -1.98 5.52 -3.28
N GLY A 35 -2.85 6.52 -3.31
CA GLY A 35 -3.32 7.11 -4.56
C GLY A 35 -4.11 8.41 -4.36
N PRO A 36 -4.63 9.02 -5.43
CA PRO A 36 -5.45 10.23 -5.34
C PRO A 36 -6.70 9.98 -4.48
N LYS A 37 -6.99 10.88 -3.53
CA LYS A 37 -8.11 10.71 -2.59
C LYS A 37 -9.50 10.79 -3.24
N ASP A 38 -9.58 11.44 -4.41
CA ASP A 38 -10.80 11.64 -5.19
C ASP A 38 -11.07 10.51 -6.19
N LEU A 39 -10.12 9.57 -6.30
CA LEU A 39 -10.29 8.37 -7.10
C LEU A 39 -11.08 7.35 -6.29
N HIS A 40 -12.37 7.25 -6.59
CA HIS A 40 -13.24 6.18 -6.12
C HIS A 40 -13.39 5.15 -7.23
N ILE A 41 -12.97 3.91 -6.93
CA ILE A 41 -13.12 2.77 -7.82
C ILE A 41 -14.21 1.92 -7.21
N ASP A 42 -15.32 1.77 -7.92
CA ASP A 42 -16.36 0.85 -7.48
C ASP A 42 -15.85 -0.59 -7.67
N ASP A 43 -16.10 -1.48 -6.71
CA ASP A 43 -15.62 -2.89 -6.74
C ASP A 43 -15.95 -3.60 -8.07
N ASP A 44 -17.09 -3.26 -8.69
CA ASP A 44 -17.54 -3.79 -9.98
C ASP A 44 -16.59 -3.42 -11.16
N GLN A 45 -15.78 -2.35 -11.04
CA GLN A 45 -14.83 -1.92 -12.07
C GLN A 45 -13.47 -2.65 -12.02
N LEU A 46 -13.21 -3.40 -10.95
CA LEU A 46 -12.02 -4.23 -10.81
C LEU A 46 -12.30 -5.71 -11.14
N ASP A 47 -13.56 -6.14 -11.10
CA ASP A 47 -13.99 -7.55 -11.26
C ASP A 47 -14.46 -7.89 -12.69
N ASP A 48 -14.80 -6.89 -13.51
CA ASP A 48 -15.35 -7.10 -14.86
C ASP A 48 -14.24 -7.18 -15.92
N ASP A 49 -14.01 -8.41 -16.41
CA ASP A 49 -13.47 -8.83 -17.71
C ASP A 49 -12.31 -7.99 -18.34
N PHE A 50 -11.21 -8.69 -18.65
CA PHE A 50 -9.96 -8.33 -19.35
C PHE A 50 -9.99 -7.43 -20.63
N ASP A 51 -11.07 -6.70 -20.93
CA ASP A 51 -11.25 -5.81 -22.08
C ASP A 51 -11.44 -4.31 -21.71
N GLU A 52 -11.42 -3.91 -20.42
CA GLU A 52 -11.37 -2.49 -20.04
C GLU A 52 -9.93 -1.95 -19.98
N ASP A 53 -9.71 -0.77 -20.57
CA ASP A 53 -8.42 -0.06 -20.49
C ASP A 53 -8.07 0.21 -19.01
N PRO A 54 -6.80 0.04 -18.60
CA PRO A 54 -6.40 0.24 -17.21
C PRO A 54 -6.73 1.65 -16.73
N ILE A 55 -7.19 1.77 -15.48
CA ILE A 55 -7.50 3.07 -14.87
C ILE A 55 -6.17 3.77 -14.56
N GLU A 56 -5.87 4.82 -15.31
CA GLU A 56 -4.68 5.66 -15.12
C GLU A 56 -4.76 6.43 -13.79
N ALA A 57 -3.83 6.15 -12.88
CA ALA A 57 -3.71 6.78 -11.59
C ALA A 57 -2.27 6.67 -11.07
N LEU A 58 -1.73 7.77 -10.54
CA LEU A 58 -0.44 7.74 -9.87
C LEU A 58 -0.60 7.07 -8.50
N CYS A 59 -0.12 5.82 -8.39
CA CYS A 59 -0.30 5.00 -7.20
C CYS A 59 1.02 4.37 -6.72
N ALA A 60 1.07 4.06 -5.43
CA ALA A 60 2.02 3.13 -4.83
C ALA A 60 1.26 2.09 -4.01
N GLN A 61 1.83 0.91 -3.81
CA GLN A 61 1.27 -0.12 -2.95
C GLN A 61 2.37 -0.66 -2.05
N LEU A 62 2.03 -0.88 -0.79
CA LEU A 62 2.90 -1.51 0.19
C LEU A 62 2.20 -2.76 0.72
N VAL A 63 2.84 -3.91 0.53
CA VAL A 63 2.38 -5.19 1.10
C VAL A 63 3.28 -5.58 2.26
N VAL A 64 2.69 -5.75 3.44
CA VAL A 64 3.40 -6.22 4.64
C VAL A 64 3.59 -7.74 4.55
N LEU A 65 4.83 -8.18 4.56
CA LEU A 65 5.22 -9.57 4.43
C LEU A 65 5.75 -10.11 5.76
N LYS A 66 5.87 -11.43 5.85
CA LYS A 66 6.46 -12.10 7.01
C LYS A 66 7.91 -11.66 7.21
N HIS A 67 8.37 -11.80 8.46
CA HIS A 67 9.76 -11.56 8.85
C HIS A 67 10.20 -10.08 8.76
N GLY A 68 9.25 -9.13 8.84
CA GLY A 68 9.55 -7.69 8.84
C GLY A 68 9.96 -7.17 7.48
N ARG A 69 9.50 -7.82 6.41
CA ARG A 69 9.76 -7.45 5.02
C ARG A 69 8.54 -6.76 4.42
N TYR A 70 8.79 -5.88 3.48
CA TYR A 70 7.77 -5.14 2.74
C TYR A 70 8.01 -5.33 1.25
N LEU A 71 6.95 -5.44 0.47
CA LEU A 71 6.99 -5.27 -0.98
C LEU A 71 6.42 -3.89 -1.28
N VAL A 72 7.19 -3.05 -1.97
CA VAL A 72 6.72 -1.77 -2.48
C VAL A 72 6.58 -1.88 -4.00
N ARG A 73 5.41 -1.50 -4.52
CA ARG A 73 5.08 -1.44 -5.94
C ARG A 73 4.72 0.00 -6.30
N ARG A 74 5.05 0.42 -7.52
CA ARG A 74 4.74 1.77 -8.03
C ARG A 74 4.08 1.65 -9.39
N SER A 75 3.10 2.49 -9.64
CA SER A 75 2.40 2.46 -10.91
C SER A 75 1.81 3.81 -11.30
N HIS A 76 1.60 3.99 -12.61
CA HIS A 76 0.73 5.01 -13.19
C HIS A 76 -0.67 4.48 -13.51
N VAL A 77 -0.97 3.24 -13.13
CA VAL A 77 -2.32 2.68 -13.18
C VAL A 77 -2.71 2.16 -11.81
N VAL A 78 -4.02 2.07 -11.57
CA VAL A 78 -4.57 1.38 -10.41
C VAL A 78 -4.04 -0.04 -10.38
N MET A 79 -3.54 -0.46 -9.21
CA MET A 79 -3.03 -1.81 -8.99
C MET A 79 -4.08 -2.66 -8.30
N GLU A 80 -4.13 -3.94 -8.66
CA GLU A 80 -4.91 -4.92 -7.91
C GLU A 80 -4.24 -5.19 -6.56
N ALA A 81 -5.07 -5.41 -5.54
CA ALA A 81 -4.59 -5.87 -4.24
C ALA A 81 -3.95 -7.26 -4.39
N THR A 82 -2.65 -7.36 -4.11
CA THR A 82 -1.95 -8.64 -4.29
C THR A 82 -2.17 -9.56 -3.09
N SER A 83 -2.75 -10.73 -3.34
CA SER A 83 -2.87 -11.80 -2.35
C SER A 83 -1.79 -12.86 -2.53
N PHE A 84 -0.85 -12.95 -1.57
CA PHE A 84 0.21 -13.95 -1.60
C PHE A 84 -0.18 -15.21 -0.81
N VAL A 85 0.18 -16.39 -1.30
CA VAL A 85 -0.21 -17.67 -0.68
C VAL A 85 0.26 -17.78 0.78
N ASP A 86 1.48 -17.34 1.09
CA ASP A 86 2.04 -17.41 2.45
C ASP A 86 2.68 -16.10 2.93
N HIS A 87 2.71 -15.06 2.11
CA HIS A 87 3.35 -13.76 2.40
C HIS A 87 4.82 -13.90 2.86
N ASP A 88 5.51 -14.98 2.47
CA ASP A 88 6.93 -15.19 2.79
C ASP A 88 7.79 -14.83 1.57
N ALA A 89 8.60 -13.78 1.70
CA ALA A 89 9.54 -13.37 0.68
C ALA A 89 11.00 -13.62 1.06
N SER A 90 11.30 -14.55 1.99
CA SER A 90 12.67 -14.86 2.45
C SER A 90 13.62 -15.27 1.32
N GLY A 91 13.10 -15.78 0.20
CA GLY A 91 13.88 -16.09 -1.01
C GLY A 91 14.20 -14.88 -1.90
N ALA A 92 13.54 -13.73 -1.70
CA ALA A 92 13.77 -12.52 -2.49
C ALA A 92 14.99 -11.74 -1.99
N THR A 93 15.71 -11.09 -2.91
CA THR A 93 16.81 -10.19 -2.58
C THR A 93 16.24 -8.81 -2.23
N PRO A 94 16.43 -8.30 -1.00
CA PRO A 94 15.98 -6.97 -0.64
C PRO A 94 16.85 -5.89 -1.31
N ASN A 95 16.30 -4.68 -1.44
CA ASN A 95 16.95 -3.50 -2.01
C ASN A 95 17.39 -3.67 -3.48
N LEU A 96 16.67 -4.51 -4.23
CA LEU A 96 16.83 -4.70 -5.66
C LEU A 96 15.51 -4.33 -6.35
N TRP A 97 15.58 -3.47 -7.37
CA TRP A 97 14.43 -3.14 -8.21
C TRP A 97 14.14 -4.28 -9.19
N PHE A 98 12.86 -4.60 -9.32
CA PHE A 98 12.31 -5.57 -10.26
C PHE A 98 11.42 -4.80 -11.24
N ASP A 99 11.88 -4.65 -12.48
CA ASP A 99 11.16 -3.92 -13.54
C ASP A 99 10.14 -4.83 -14.27
N ASP A 100 10.39 -6.15 -14.26
CA ASP A 100 9.48 -7.17 -14.80
C ASP A 100 8.64 -7.74 -13.64
N ASP A 101 7.55 -7.06 -13.26
CA ASP A 101 6.59 -7.60 -12.30
C ASP A 101 5.73 -8.68 -12.99
N PRO A 102 5.52 -9.88 -12.40
CA PRO A 102 4.52 -10.83 -12.90
C PRO A 102 3.09 -10.28 -12.93
N THR A 103 2.77 -9.22 -12.19
CA THR A 103 1.46 -8.58 -12.21
C THR A 103 1.47 -7.45 -13.25
N GLY A 104 0.66 -7.55 -14.30
CA GLY A 104 0.71 -6.66 -15.48
C GLY A 104 0.31 -5.20 -15.23
N ASP A 105 -0.14 -4.89 -14.02
CA ASP A 105 -0.59 -3.60 -13.50
C ASP A 105 0.53 -2.79 -12.82
N CYS A 106 1.69 -3.40 -12.52
CA CYS A 106 2.83 -2.70 -11.91
C CYS A 106 3.76 -2.12 -12.99
N THR A 107 3.52 -0.85 -13.34
CA THR A 107 4.17 -0.20 -14.50
C THR A 107 5.51 0.48 -14.18
N ALA A 108 5.81 0.78 -12.91
CA ALA A 108 7.03 1.48 -12.49
C ALA A 108 7.92 0.64 -11.55
N GLY A 109 7.75 -0.68 -11.61
CA GLY A 109 8.58 -1.67 -10.92
C GLY A 109 8.29 -1.81 -9.43
N SER A 110 8.89 -2.86 -8.85
CA SER A 110 8.71 -3.24 -7.46
C SER A 110 10.04 -3.51 -6.74
N ILE A 111 10.02 -3.46 -5.40
CA ILE A 111 11.21 -3.65 -4.57
C ILE A 111 10.84 -4.28 -3.23
N TYR A 112 11.64 -5.24 -2.78
CA TYR A 112 11.54 -5.77 -1.42
C TYR A 112 12.45 -4.97 -0.48
N VAL A 113 11.95 -4.65 0.71
CA VAL A 113 12.65 -3.82 1.69
C VAL A 113 12.50 -4.43 3.09
N ASP A 114 13.57 -4.44 3.87
CA ASP A 114 13.58 -4.96 5.25
C ASP A 114 13.51 -3.84 6.31
N ASP A 115 13.40 -2.59 5.86
CA ASP A 115 13.32 -1.39 6.70
C ASP A 115 12.00 -0.66 6.44
N PRO A 116 11.17 -0.43 7.48
CA PRO A 116 9.85 0.19 7.31
C PRO A 116 9.93 1.66 6.88
N HIS A 117 10.92 2.42 7.36
CA HIS A 117 11.06 3.83 6.96
C HIS A 117 11.51 3.94 5.51
N LEU A 118 12.38 3.07 5.04
CA LEU A 118 12.78 3.01 3.64
C LEU A 118 11.60 2.60 2.75
N ALA A 119 10.78 1.64 3.18
CA ALA A 119 9.56 1.29 2.45
C ALA A 119 8.60 2.49 2.32
N ALA A 120 8.36 3.20 3.43
CA ALA A 120 7.57 4.42 3.45
C ALA A 120 8.17 5.53 2.56
N GLU A 121 9.47 5.77 2.67
CA GLU A 121 10.19 6.79 1.90
C GLU A 121 10.08 6.53 0.39
N ILE A 122 10.18 5.27 -0.04
CA ILE A 122 10.05 4.90 -1.47
C ILE A 122 8.64 5.23 -1.98
N CYS A 123 7.59 4.84 -1.26
CA CYS A 123 6.20 5.13 -1.63
C CYS A 123 5.94 6.63 -1.71
N VAL A 124 6.30 7.36 -0.66
CA VAL A 124 5.96 8.79 -0.54
C VAL A 124 6.80 9.63 -1.50
N THR A 125 8.08 9.30 -1.68
CA THR A 125 8.96 10.02 -2.63
C THR A 125 8.49 9.83 -4.06
N TRP A 126 7.97 8.65 -4.41
CA TRP A 126 7.35 8.40 -5.71
C TRP A 126 6.17 9.36 -5.95
N LEU A 127 5.20 9.39 -5.02
CA LEU A 127 4.03 10.28 -5.14
C LEU A 127 4.46 11.75 -5.22
N ARG A 128 5.39 12.18 -4.38
CA ARG A 128 5.93 13.54 -4.38
C ARG A 128 6.60 13.91 -5.70
N ALA A 129 7.42 13.02 -6.24
CA ALA A 129 8.20 13.29 -7.45
C ALA A 129 7.32 13.37 -8.69
N GLU A 130 6.36 12.46 -8.83
CA GLU A 130 5.56 12.33 -10.04
C GLU A 130 4.32 13.22 -10.06
N SER A 131 3.78 13.58 -8.90
CA SER A 131 2.56 14.39 -8.84
C SER A 131 2.79 15.89 -9.04
N GLY A 132 3.98 16.39 -8.72
CA GLY A 132 4.28 17.82 -8.68
C GLY A 132 3.57 18.59 -7.57
N HIS A 133 2.87 17.93 -6.63
CA HIS A 133 2.22 18.58 -5.50
C HIS A 133 3.22 19.00 -4.42
N ALA A 134 2.96 20.16 -3.80
CA ALA A 134 3.79 20.68 -2.71
C ALA A 134 3.57 19.92 -1.38
N THR A 135 2.40 19.33 -1.19
CA THR A 135 1.92 18.65 0.03
C THR A 135 1.22 17.34 -0.33
N PRO A 136 1.12 16.37 0.60
CA PRO A 136 0.44 15.09 0.35
C PRO A 136 -1.09 15.17 0.44
N THR A 137 -1.68 16.36 0.63
CA THR A 137 -3.11 16.54 0.95
C THR A 137 -4.09 16.10 -0.14
N GLU A 138 -3.62 15.82 -1.35
CA GLU A 138 -4.43 15.26 -2.45
C GLU A 138 -4.39 13.72 -2.51
N PHE A 139 -3.58 13.08 -1.67
CA PHE A 139 -3.45 11.63 -1.63
C PHE A 139 -4.18 11.05 -0.42
N GLY A 140 -4.73 9.86 -0.61
CA GLY A 140 -5.35 9.04 0.43
C GLY A 140 -4.67 7.67 0.54
N PHE A 141 -5.21 6.86 1.45
CA PHE A 141 -4.81 5.47 1.62
C PHE A 141 -6.05 4.58 1.63
N ASP A 142 -5.95 3.43 0.97
CA ASP A 142 -6.85 2.31 1.17
C ASP A 142 -6.09 1.16 1.82
N ILE A 143 -6.78 0.40 2.67
CA ILE A 143 -6.15 -0.68 3.46
C ILE A 143 -7.01 -1.91 3.33
N SER A 144 -6.40 -2.97 2.81
CA SER A 144 -7.03 -4.27 2.66
C SER A 144 -6.28 -5.34 3.44
N GLU A 145 -7.03 -6.28 4.00
CA GLU A 145 -6.50 -7.43 4.73
C GLU A 145 -6.67 -8.70 3.87
N ALA A 146 -5.63 -9.54 3.82
CA ALA A 146 -5.74 -10.84 3.19
C ALA A 146 -6.83 -11.68 3.87
N THR A 147 -7.81 -12.12 3.08
CA THR A 147 -8.89 -12.97 3.61
C THR A 147 -8.36 -14.36 3.96
N HIS A 148 -8.43 -14.73 5.22
CA HIS A 148 -8.08 -16.09 5.65
C HIS A 148 -9.09 -17.11 5.11
N LEU A 149 -8.58 -18.27 4.69
CA LEU A 149 -9.44 -19.42 4.39
C LEU A 149 -10.23 -19.82 5.65
N PRO A 150 -11.53 -20.16 5.52
CA PRO A 150 -12.34 -20.60 6.65
C PRO A 150 -11.67 -21.73 7.43
N GLY A 151 -11.52 -21.57 8.75
CA GLY A 151 -10.95 -22.57 9.65
C GLY A 151 -9.46 -22.41 9.97
N LEU A 152 -8.77 -21.42 9.40
CA LEU A 152 -7.46 -20.99 9.87
C LEU A 152 -7.62 -19.96 11.01
N PRO A 153 -6.82 -20.03 12.08
CA PRO A 153 -6.83 -18.99 13.10
C PRO A 153 -6.34 -17.68 12.46
N GLY A 154 -7.14 -16.62 12.56
CA GLY A 154 -6.72 -15.28 12.16
C GLY A 154 -5.44 -14.90 12.89
N SER A 155 -4.44 -14.40 12.17
CA SER A 155 -3.23 -13.89 12.81
C SER A 155 -3.50 -12.52 13.40
N GLY A 156 -3.36 -12.38 14.72
CA GLY A 156 -3.17 -11.07 15.35
C GLY A 156 -4.23 -10.67 16.36
N ALA A 157 -4.22 -11.30 17.53
CA ALA A 157 -4.85 -10.69 18.71
C ALA A 157 -3.99 -9.49 19.17
N GLY A 158 -4.24 -8.30 18.63
CA GLY A 158 -3.60 -7.07 19.13
C GLY A 158 -3.58 -5.87 18.17
N TRP A 159 -3.71 -6.08 16.87
CA TRP A 159 -3.83 -5.02 15.87
C TRP A 159 -5.27 -4.95 15.37
N SER A 160 -5.81 -3.75 15.18
CA SER A 160 -7.10 -3.55 14.53
C SER A 160 -6.98 -2.41 13.53
N LEU A 161 -7.71 -2.52 12.41
CA LEU A 161 -7.83 -1.43 11.43
C LEU A 161 -8.27 -0.13 12.13
N ASP A 162 -9.20 -0.21 13.09
CA ASP A 162 -9.61 0.95 13.90
C ASP A 162 -8.46 1.57 14.70
N ASP A 163 -7.55 0.78 15.28
CA ASP A 163 -6.37 1.29 16.00
C ASP A 163 -5.33 1.90 15.05
N PHE A 164 -5.18 1.33 13.85
CA PHE A 164 -4.35 1.90 12.79
C PHE A 164 -4.94 3.22 12.27
N LEU A 165 -6.24 3.25 11.95
CA LEU A 165 -6.96 4.44 11.49
C LEU A 165 -7.06 5.51 12.60
N ARG A 166 -7.09 5.13 13.88
CA ARG A 166 -6.95 6.11 14.99
C ARG A 166 -5.57 6.73 15.06
N ARG A 167 -4.52 6.01 14.67
CA ARG A 167 -3.17 6.57 14.52
C ARG A 167 -3.04 7.43 13.27
N LEU A 168 -3.82 7.18 12.22
CA LEU A 168 -4.05 8.19 11.18
C LEU A 168 -4.68 9.42 11.83
N GLY A 169 -5.78 9.20 12.57
CA GLY A 169 -6.68 10.18 13.18
C GLY A 169 -6.19 11.08 14.33
N HIS A 170 -4.88 11.33 14.47
CA HIS A 170 -4.36 12.23 15.51
C HIS A 170 -4.68 13.71 15.27
#